data_AF-A0A348V027-F1
#
_entry.id   AF-A0A348V027-F1
#
_cell.length_a   1.000
_cell.length_b   1.000
_cell.length_c   1.000
_cell.angle_alpha   90.00
_cell.angle_beta   90.00
_cell.angle_gamma   90.00
#
_symmetry.space_group_name_H-M   'P 1'
#
loop_
_entity.id
_entity.type
_entity.pdbx_description
1 polymer ?
#
loop_
_entity_poly.entity_id
_entity_poly.type
_entity_poly.pdbx_seq_one_letter_code
_entity_poly.pdbx_strand_id
1 'polypeptide(L)'
;LTIRDADIKSGQLAKKIDLLILPHDSTAMIMGEVRESSRRFANYPPEYRSGLGPEGLEKLKEFINRGGVLVCLGAAGNLAIEKFGLSLRNVVAEVDSREFFCPGSTLKASFDNLNPLAYGLPEKGLVLFSESPVFEILPGPGSEKYRVVVRYAEKELLQSGWLIGEQYLSKKAAMVEAAYGQGQVILIGLRAQHRAQTHGTFKLLFNTFIR
;
A
#
# COMPACT_ATOMS: atom_id res chain seq x y z
N LEU A 1 -13.19 -6.05 -12.88
CA LEU A 1 -12.65 -7.35 -13.35
C LEU A 1 -11.90 -7.99 -12.19
N THR A 2 -12.16 -9.26 -11.89
CA THR A 2 -11.36 -10.01 -10.89
C THR A 2 -10.18 -10.66 -11.60
N ILE A 3 -8.97 -10.45 -11.09
CA ILE A 3 -7.73 -11.03 -11.62
C ILE A 3 -7.28 -12.13 -10.66
N ARG A 4 -7.03 -13.33 -11.19
CA ARG A 4 -6.48 -14.46 -10.42
C ARG A 4 -4.97 -14.58 -10.65
N ASP A 5 -4.28 -15.35 -9.81
CA ASP A 5 -2.84 -15.58 -9.95
C ASP A 5 -2.47 -16.19 -11.31
N ALA A 6 -3.31 -17.08 -11.84
CA ALA A 6 -3.14 -17.64 -13.19
C ALA A 6 -3.17 -16.56 -14.30
N ASP A 7 -4.01 -15.53 -14.16
CA ASP A 7 -4.03 -14.40 -15.11
C ASP A 7 -2.72 -13.63 -15.09
N ILE A 8 -2.14 -13.43 -13.90
CA ILE A 8 -0.86 -12.72 -13.74
C ILE A 8 0.28 -13.57 -14.31
N LYS A 9 0.34 -14.86 -13.96
CA LYS A 9 1.35 -15.81 -14.45
C LYS A 9 1.31 -15.97 -15.98
N SER A 10 0.15 -15.78 -16.61
CA SER A 10 0.04 -15.82 -18.08
C SER A 10 0.92 -14.78 -18.80
N GLY A 11 1.34 -13.71 -18.12
CA GLY A 11 2.11 -12.61 -18.71
C GLY A 11 1.32 -11.72 -19.67
N GLN A 12 0.00 -11.90 -19.76
CA GLN A 12 -0.86 -11.16 -20.70
C GLN A 12 -1.70 -10.08 -20.00
N LEU A 13 -1.32 -9.68 -18.78
CA LEU A 13 -2.09 -8.75 -17.97
C LEU A 13 -2.30 -7.39 -18.66
N ALA A 14 -1.28 -6.89 -19.35
CA ALA A 14 -1.33 -5.63 -20.11
C ALA A 14 -2.33 -5.63 -21.28
N LYS A 15 -2.80 -6.81 -21.72
CA LYS A 15 -3.89 -6.89 -22.72
C LYS A 15 -5.28 -6.72 -22.10
N LYS A 16 -5.39 -6.85 -20.78
CA LYS A 16 -6.66 -6.90 -20.05
C LYS A 16 -6.92 -5.66 -19.20
N ILE A 17 -5.86 -5.09 -18.60
CA ILE A 17 -5.95 -3.98 -17.65
C ILE A 17 -4.73 -3.06 -17.76
N ASP A 18 -4.91 -1.81 -17.36
CA ASP A 18 -3.84 -0.82 -17.18
C ASP A 18 -3.38 -0.71 -15.72
N LEU A 19 -4.26 -1.08 -14.77
CA LEU A 19 -4.05 -0.94 -13.34
C LEU A 19 -4.48 -2.20 -12.59
N LEU A 20 -3.60 -2.71 -11.72
CA LEU A 20 -3.87 -3.80 -10.78
C LEU A 20 -3.89 -3.28 -9.34
N ILE A 21 -4.90 -3.67 -8.57
CA ILE A 21 -4.99 -3.36 -7.13
C ILE A 21 -4.71 -4.63 -6.34
N LEU A 22 -3.76 -4.55 -5.41
CA LEU A 22 -3.55 -5.57 -4.38
C LEU A 22 -4.29 -5.14 -3.09
N PRO A 23 -5.16 -6.01 -2.54
CA PRO A 23 -5.89 -5.73 -1.31
C PRO A 23 -4.96 -5.68 -0.10
N HIS A 24 -5.52 -5.36 1.08
CA HIS A 24 -4.80 -5.33 2.35
C HIS A 24 -4.47 -6.76 2.84
N ASP A 25 -3.56 -7.42 2.16
CA ASP A 25 -3.06 -8.75 2.47
C ASP A 25 -1.55 -8.71 2.72
N SER A 26 -1.03 -9.64 3.52
CA SER A 26 0.40 -9.74 3.81
C SER A 26 1.18 -10.25 2.59
N THR A 27 2.49 -9.96 2.53
CA THR A 27 3.38 -10.52 1.50
C THR A 27 3.23 -12.02 1.39
N ALA A 28 3.24 -12.74 2.53
CA ALA A 28 3.10 -14.19 2.55
C ALA A 28 1.78 -14.66 1.93
N MET A 29 0.67 -13.96 2.18
CA MET A 29 -0.64 -14.29 1.59
C MET A 29 -0.64 -14.07 0.07
N ILE A 30 -0.13 -12.93 -0.38
CA ILE A 30 -0.09 -12.61 -1.82
C ILE A 30 0.83 -13.56 -2.59
N MET A 31 1.96 -13.93 -1.99
CA MET A 31 2.93 -14.85 -2.59
C MET A 31 2.49 -16.32 -2.52
N GLY A 32 1.50 -16.65 -1.69
CA GLY A 32 1.08 -18.04 -1.45
C GLY A 32 2.03 -18.80 -0.51
N GLU A 33 2.79 -18.09 0.32
CA GLU A 33 3.78 -18.61 1.28
C GLU A 33 3.15 -18.87 2.67
N VAL A 34 1.82 -19.01 2.73
CA VAL A 34 1.12 -19.25 4.00
C VAL A 34 1.21 -20.73 4.36
N ARG A 35 1.62 -21.04 5.58
CA ARG A 35 1.67 -22.42 6.09
C ARG A 35 0.27 -23.06 6.00
N GLU A 36 0.19 -24.23 5.39
CA GLU A 36 -1.04 -25.04 5.27
C GLU A 36 -1.69 -25.33 6.63
N SER A 37 -0.90 -25.36 7.71
CA SER A 37 -1.37 -25.60 9.08
C SER A 37 -2.11 -24.41 9.71
N SER A 38 -2.16 -23.26 9.05
CA SER A 38 -3.02 -22.17 9.51
C SER A 38 -4.49 -22.57 9.32
N ARG A 39 -5.22 -22.75 10.43
CA ARG A 39 -6.64 -23.19 10.44
C ARG A 39 -7.56 -22.39 9.51
N ARG A 40 -7.19 -21.15 9.15
CA ARG A 40 -7.91 -20.32 8.18
C ARG A 40 -7.71 -20.79 6.73
N PHE A 41 -6.53 -21.24 6.33
CA PHE A 41 -6.26 -21.69 4.96
C PHE A 41 -6.74 -23.10 4.66
N ALA A 42 -6.69 -23.99 5.65
CA ALA A 42 -7.14 -25.37 5.50
C ALA A 42 -8.64 -25.50 5.13
N ASN A 43 -9.45 -24.46 5.40
CA ASN A 43 -10.89 -24.45 5.14
C ASN A 43 -11.29 -23.85 3.78
N TYR A 44 -10.38 -23.22 3.03
CA TYR A 44 -10.70 -22.73 1.68
C TYR A 44 -10.65 -23.86 0.65
N PRO A 45 -11.46 -23.84 -0.42
CA PRO A 45 -11.28 -24.78 -1.53
C PRO A 45 -9.85 -24.72 -2.13
N PRO A 46 -9.26 -25.85 -2.57
CA PRO A 46 -7.87 -25.90 -3.05
C PRO A 46 -7.53 -24.86 -4.13
N GLU A 47 -8.48 -24.55 -5.01
CA GLU A 47 -8.35 -23.55 -6.09
C GLU A 47 -8.17 -22.10 -5.60
N TYR A 48 -8.44 -21.82 -4.31
CA TYR A 48 -8.22 -20.52 -3.67
C TYR A 48 -7.01 -20.51 -2.72
N ARG A 49 -6.22 -21.59 -2.69
CA ARG A 49 -5.01 -21.70 -1.86
C ARG A 49 -3.73 -21.35 -2.63
N SER A 50 -3.86 -20.83 -3.86
CA SER A 50 -2.73 -20.40 -4.68
C SER A 50 -2.22 -19.01 -4.28
N GLY A 51 -1.09 -18.63 -4.85
CA GLY A 51 -0.53 -17.28 -4.77
C GLY A 51 0.38 -17.01 -5.96
N LEU A 52 0.95 -15.80 -6.02
CA LEU A 52 1.79 -15.40 -7.14
C LEU A 52 3.02 -16.30 -7.31
N GLY A 53 3.67 -16.67 -6.20
CA GLY A 53 5.00 -17.27 -6.22
C GLY A 53 6.04 -16.40 -6.94
N PRO A 54 7.28 -16.91 -7.10
CA PRO A 54 8.34 -16.18 -7.78
C PRO A 54 7.99 -15.85 -9.25
N GLU A 55 7.37 -16.78 -9.97
CA GLU A 55 6.97 -16.58 -11.37
C GLU A 55 5.95 -15.44 -11.52
N GLY A 56 4.88 -15.46 -10.73
CA GLY A 56 3.85 -14.43 -10.78
C GLY A 56 4.38 -13.05 -10.37
N LEU A 57 5.32 -13.00 -9.42
CA LEU A 57 6.00 -11.77 -9.04
C LEU A 57 6.82 -11.18 -10.19
N GLU A 58 7.58 -12.00 -10.92
CA GLU A 58 8.35 -11.51 -12.08
C GLU A 58 7.40 -11.04 -13.20
N LYS A 59 6.30 -11.75 -13.45
CA LYS A 59 5.26 -11.28 -14.40
C LYS A 59 4.58 -9.98 -13.97
N LEU A 60 4.39 -9.78 -12.67
CA LEU A 60 3.89 -8.52 -12.13
C LEU A 60 4.88 -7.37 -12.34
N LYS A 61 6.18 -7.60 -12.12
CA LYS A 61 7.23 -6.60 -12.44
C LYS A 61 7.29 -6.29 -13.93
N GLU A 62 7.19 -7.31 -14.80
CA GLU A 62 7.12 -7.11 -16.26
C GLU A 62 5.93 -6.24 -16.67
N PHE A 63 4.74 -6.47 -16.08
CA PHE A 63 3.55 -5.67 -16.35
C PHE A 63 3.79 -4.19 -16.04
N ILE A 64 4.37 -3.89 -14.87
CA ILE A 64 4.63 -2.51 -14.44
C ILE A 64 5.73 -1.88 -15.30
N ASN A 65 6.81 -2.62 -15.60
CA ASN A 65 7.87 -2.13 -16.48
C ASN A 65 7.38 -1.75 -17.88
N ARG A 66 6.26 -2.32 -18.34
CA ARG A 66 5.61 -2.01 -19.62
C ARG A 66 4.57 -0.87 -19.53
N GLY A 67 4.52 -0.13 -18.43
CA GLY A 67 3.61 1.00 -18.25
C GLY A 67 2.42 0.71 -17.34
N GLY A 68 2.27 -0.52 -16.86
CA GLY A 68 1.20 -0.88 -15.93
C GLY A 68 1.33 -0.18 -14.58
N VAL A 69 0.19 0.00 -13.90
CA VAL A 69 0.13 0.59 -12.55
C VAL A 69 -0.20 -0.49 -11.54
N LEU A 70 0.58 -0.55 -10.45
CA LEU A 70 0.28 -1.36 -9.28
C LEU A 70 -0.15 -0.47 -8.11
N VAL A 71 -1.34 -0.72 -7.55
CA VAL A 71 -1.82 -0.06 -6.33
C VAL A 71 -1.81 -1.07 -5.20
N CYS A 72 -1.04 -0.79 -4.14
CA CYS A 72 -0.98 -1.62 -2.95
C CYS A 72 -1.73 -0.96 -1.80
N LEU A 73 -2.75 -1.64 -1.26
CA LEU A 73 -3.54 -1.14 -0.14
C LEU A 73 -3.02 -1.71 1.19
N GLY A 74 -2.71 -0.83 2.14
CA GLY A 74 -2.10 -1.12 3.43
C GLY A 74 -1.01 -2.21 3.37
N ALA A 75 -1.25 -3.39 3.98
CA ALA A 75 -0.23 -4.44 4.13
C ALA A 75 0.40 -4.91 2.82
N ALA A 76 -0.30 -4.84 1.67
CA ALA A 76 0.30 -5.15 0.37
C ALA A 76 1.46 -4.22 0.00
N GLY A 77 1.58 -3.05 0.63
CA GLY A 77 2.72 -2.17 0.43
C GLY A 77 4.04 -2.80 0.87
N ASN A 78 4.00 -3.73 1.82
CA ASN A 78 5.20 -4.47 2.25
C ASN A 78 5.73 -5.39 1.14
N LEU A 79 4.85 -6.00 0.30
CA LEU A 79 5.29 -6.77 -0.87
C LEU A 79 6.16 -5.92 -1.81
N ALA A 80 5.74 -4.69 -2.07
CA ALA A 80 6.49 -3.77 -2.92
C ALA A 80 7.85 -3.41 -2.30
N ILE A 81 7.88 -3.10 -1.00
CA ILE A 81 9.12 -2.81 -0.27
C ILE A 81 10.09 -4.00 -0.35
N GLU A 82 9.60 -5.20 -0.06
CA GLU A 82 10.43 -6.40 0.08
C GLU A 82 10.89 -6.98 -1.26
N LYS A 83 10.06 -6.90 -2.31
CA LYS A 83 10.27 -7.70 -3.53
C LYS A 83 10.61 -6.88 -4.78
N PHE A 84 10.45 -5.55 -4.75
CA PHE A 84 10.62 -4.70 -5.94
C PHE A 84 11.92 -3.89 -5.89
N GLY A 85 12.68 -3.95 -4.79
CA GLY A 85 13.92 -3.20 -4.66
C GLY A 85 13.71 -1.69 -4.57
N LEU A 86 12.56 -1.27 -4.03
CA LEU A 86 12.28 0.15 -3.80
C LEU A 86 13.11 0.66 -2.61
N SER A 87 13.59 1.89 -2.71
CA SER A 87 14.31 2.62 -1.65
C SER A 87 13.33 3.16 -0.60
N LEU A 88 12.51 2.27 -0.05
CA LEU A 88 11.46 2.54 0.91
C LEU A 88 11.57 1.54 2.05
N ARG A 89 11.18 1.94 3.26
CA ARG A 89 10.94 1.02 4.37
C ARG A 89 9.61 1.29 5.06
N ASN A 90 9.09 0.25 5.71
CA ASN A 90 8.00 0.39 6.66
C ASN A 90 8.59 0.61 8.06
N VAL A 91 8.51 1.83 8.58
CA VAL A 91 9.20 2.21 9.83
C VAL A 91 8.61 1.56 11.08
N VAL A 92 7.40 1.02 11.01
CA VAL A 92 6.72 0.34 12.13
C VAL A 92 6.71 -1.18 12.00
N ALA A 93 7.38 -1.76 10.99
CA ALA A 93 7.33 -3.21 10.73
C ALA A 93 7.91 -4.05 11.87
N GLU A 94 8.98 -3.56 12.52
CA GLU A 94 9.74 -4.29 13.54
C GLU A 94 9.70 -3.59 14.92
N VAL A 95 8.80 -2.62 15.10
CA VAL A 95 8.66 -1.89 16.36
C VAL A 95 7.80 -2.73 17.32
N ASP A 96 8.23 -2.86 18.58
CA ASP A 96 7.48 -3.60 19.60
C ASP A 96 6.13 -2.93 19.85
N SER A 97 5.08 -3.73 20.02
CA SER A 97 3.72 -3.23 20.29
C SER A 97 3.59 -2.37 21.55
N ARG A 98 4.55 -2.44 22.48
CA ARG A 98 4.63 -1.57 23.66
C ARG A 98 5.18 -0.18 23.33
N GLU A 99 5.96 -0.06 22.26
CA GLU A 99 6.56 1.19 21.80
C GLU A 99 5.70 1.88 20.72
N PHE A 100 5.02 1.09 19.89
CA PHE A 100 4.07 1.58 18.90
C PHE A 100 2.77 0.78 18.92
N PHE A 101 1.66 1.47 19.19
CA PHE A 101 0.32 0.86 19.20
C PHE A 101 -0.73 1.81 18.67
N CYS A 102 -1.37 1.43 17.56
CA CYS A 102 -2.42 2.21 16.90
C CYS A 102 -3.42 1.26 16.21
N PRO A 103 -4.34 0.62 16.98
CA PRO A 103 -5.20 -0.46 16.49
C PRO A 103 -6.41 0.02 15.67
N GLY A 104 -6.52 1.32 15.40
CA GLY A 104 -7.69 1.91 14.76
C GLY A 104 -7.90 3.34 15.25
N SER A 105 -7.27 4.31 14.59
CA SER A 105 -7.29 5.71 15.01
C SER A 105 -7.43 6.66 13.85
N THR A 106 -8.10 7.77 14.11
CA THR A 106 -8.18 8.89 13.18
C THR A 106 -7.02 9.82 13.46
N LEU A 107 -6.17 10.02 12.45
CA LEU A 107 -4.94 10.79 12.56
C LEU A 107 -4.95 11.99 11.63
N LYS A 108 -4.32 13.09 12.05
CA LYS A 108 -4.12 14.28 11.24
C LYS A 108 -3.02 14.04 10.19
N ALA A 109 -3.29 14.47 8.97
CA ALA A 109 -2.38 14.35 7.84
C ALA A 109 -2.47 15.58 6.92
N SER A 110 -1.46 15.76 6.08
CA SER A 110 -1.47 16.69 4.96
C SER A 110 -1.46 15.95 3.62
N PHE A 111 -2.12 16.53 2.63
CA PHE A 111 -2.25 16.00 1.27
C PHE A 111 -1.55 16.94 0.29
N ASP A 112 -0.72 16.39 -0.59
CA ASP A 112 -0.14 17.13 -1.72
C ASP A 112 -1.20 17.30 -2.81
N ASN A 113 -2.09 18.27 -2.65
CA ASN A 113 -3.21 18.51 -3.57
C ASN A 113 -2.79 19.04 -4.96
N LEU A 114 -1.49 19.29 -5.19
CA LEU A 114 -0.91 19.51 -6.52
C LEU A 114 -0.61 18.20 -7.24
N ASN A 115 -0.55 17.07 -6.53
CA ASN A 115 -0.47 15.75 -7.12
C ASN A 115 -1.86 15.28 -7.59
N PRO A 116 -2.02 14.80 -8.84
CA PRO A 116 -3.28 14.22 -9.33
C PRO A 116 -3.90 13.18 -8.39
N LEU A 117 -3.08 12.40 -7.69
CA LEU A 117 -3.52 11.40 -6.72
C LEU A 117 -4.26 11.98 -5.51
N ALA A 118 -4.11 13.27 -5.23
CA ALA A 118 -4.80 13.97 -4.15
C ALA A 118 -5.68 15.15 -4.64
N TYR A 119 -5.99 15.22 -5.93
CA TYR A 119 -6.91 16.23 -6.46
C TYR A 119 -8.27 16.20 -5.77
N GLY A 120 -8.76 17.41 -5.45
CA GLY A 120 -10.03 17.62 -4.76
C GLY A 120 -10.02 17.28 -3.27
N LEU A 121 -8.85 17.06 -2.67
CA LEU A 121 -8.66 17.00 -1.21
C LEU A 121 -8.17 18.35 -0.67
N PRO A 122 -8.51 18.70 0.59
CA PRO A 122 -7.90 19.85 1.25
C PRO A 122 -6.42 19.59 1.53
N GLU A 123 -5.63 20.65 1.78
CA GLU A 123 -4.21 20.52 2.16
C GLU A 123 -4.05 19.72 3.47
N LYS A 124 -4.99 19.83 4.41
CA LYS A 124 -4.97 19.15 5.71
C LYS A 124 -6.28 18.44 5.95
N GLY A 125 -6.22 17.29 6.62
CA GLY A 125 -7.42 16.55 7.00
C GLY A 125 -7.10 15.33 7.84
N LEU A 126 -8.02 14.38 7.84
CA LEU A 126 -7.98 13.21 8.70
C LEU A 126 -7.88 11.93 7.87
N VAL A 127 -7.10 10.97 8.38
CA VAL A 127 -6.93 9.64 7.78
C VAL A 127 -7.18 8.56 8.83
N LEU A 128 -7.69 7.41 8.41
CA LEU A 128 -7.83 6.24 9.28
C LEU A 128 -6.57 5.38 9.20
N PHE A 129 -5.93 5.17 10.35
CA PHE A 129 -4.85 4.22 10.53
C PHE A 129 -5.39 2.96 11.21
N SER A 130 -5.10 1.79 10.65
CA SER A 130 -5.39 0.50 11.30
C SER A 130 -4.46 -0.56 10.72
N GLU A 131 -3.55 -1.08 11.55
CA GLU A 131 -2.59 -2.13 11.18
C GLU A 131 -1.90 -1.85 9.82
N SER A 132 -1.53 -0.59 9.62
CA SER A 132 -1.10 -0.05 8.32
C SER A 132 0.41 0.16 8.29
N PRO A 133 1.09 -0.05 7.16
CA PRO A 133 2.49 0.33 7.03
C PRO A 133 2.65 1.86 7.05
N VAL A 134 3.82 2.29 7.48
CA VAL A 134 4.22 3.70 7.57
C VAL A 134 5.49 3.87 6.77
N PHE A 135 5.45 4.68 5.73
CA PHE A 135 6.52 4.69 4.74
C PHE A 135 7.57 5.76 5.04
N GLU A 136 8.83 5.38 4.84
CA GLU A 136 9.96 6.30 4.77
C GLU A 136 10.78 6.02 3.52
N ILE A 137 11.01 7.05 2.71
CA ILE A 137 11.92 7.00 1.55
C ILE A 137 13.34 7.09 2.08
N LEU A 138 14.16 6.11 1.73
CA LEU A 138 15.57 6.07 2.09
C LEU A 138 16.36 7.00 1.17
N PRO A 139 17.22 7.89 1.72
CA PRO A 139 18.01 8.78 0.90
C PRO A 139 19.01 7.99 0.05
N GLY A 140 19.13 8.35 -1.22
CA GLY A 140 20.09 7.72 -2.14
C GLY A 140 19.81 8.07 -3.61
N PRO A 141 20.61 7.52 -4.54
CA PRO A 141 20.35 7.64 -5.97
C PRO A 141 18.94 7.14 -6.31
N GLY A 142 18.17 7.89 -7.10
CA GLY A 142 16.81 7.51 -7.44
C GLY A 142 15.73 8.04 -6.49
N SER A 143 16.08 8.88 -5.49
CA SER A 143 15.10 9.50 -4.58
C SER A 143 14.04 10.32 -5.32
N GLU A 144 14.39 10.89 -6.48
CA GLU A 144 13.50 11.65 -7.37
C GLU A 144 12.36 10.81 -7.97
N LYS A 145 12.47 9.48 -7.92
CA LYS A 145 11.43 8.54 -8.40
C LYS A 145 10.26 8.42 -7.44
N TYR A 146 10.35 8.99 -6.24
CA TYR A 146 9.36 8.88 -5.19
C TYR A 146 8.70 10.23 -4.91
N ARG A 147 7.38 10.23 -4.78
CA ARG A 147 6.59 11.38 -4.35
C ARG A 147 5.72 11.00 -3.17
N VAL A 148 5.79 11.79 -2.10
CA VAL A 148 4.92 11.63 -0.94
C VAL A 148 3.60 12.35 -1.22
N VAL A 149 2.51 11.59 -1.36
CA VAL A 149 1.17 12.14 -1.65
C VAL A 149 0.44 12.51 -0.36
N VAL A 150 0.62 11.70 0.68
CA VAL A 150 0.01 11.93 2.00
C VAL A 150 1.07 11.77 3.07
N ARG A 151 1.14 12.75 3.97
CA ARG A 151 2.10 12.78 5.07
C ARG A 151 1.36 12.92 6.39
N TYR A 152 1.72 12.14 7.41
CA TYR A 152 1.20 12.37 8.76
C TYR A 152 1.67 13.73 9.28
N ALA A 153 0.86 14.36 10.12
CA ALA A 153 1.22 15.63 10.76
C ALA A 153 2.54 15.51 11.56
N GLU A 154 3.13 16.65 11.90
CA GLU A 154 4.36 16.70 12.69
C GLU A 154 4.14 16.38 14.17
N LYS A 155 3.04 16.89 14.74
CA LYS A 155 2.72 16.76 16.17
C LYS A 155 1.21 16.72 16.37
N GLU A 156 0.79 16.20 17.52
CA GLU A 156 -0.60 16.12 17.92
C GLU A 156 -1.44 15.36 16.87
N LEU A 157 -0.89 14.23 16.40
CA LEU A 157 -1.43 13.46 15.28
C LEU A 157 -2.79 12.86 15.62
N LEU A 158 -2.97 12.40 16.87
CA LEU A 158 -4.20 11.75 17.29
C LEU A 158 -5.36 12.74 17.31
N GLN A 159 -6.37 12.48 16.48
CA GLN A 159 -7.67 13.15 16.57
C GLN A 159 -8.65 12.34 17.41
N SER A 160 -8.68 11.02 17.22
CA SER A 160 -9.55 10.11 17.96
C SER A 160 -9.01 8.68 17.90
N GLY A 161 -9.21 7.92 18.98
CA GLY A 161 -8.73 6.54 19.11
C GLY A 161 -7.55 6.44 20.09
N TRP A 162 -6.59 5.59 19.76
CA TRP A 162 -5.43 5.30 20.60
C TRP A 162 -4.14 5.40 19.78
N LEU A 163 -3.14 6.11 20.31
CA LEU A 163 -1.82 6.20 19.70
C LEU A 163 -0.73 6.18 20.79
N ILE A 164 0.05 5.10 20.79
CA ILE A 164 1.36 5.03 21.46
C ILE A 164 2.42 5.10 20.37
N GLY A 165 3.47 5.89 20.58
CA GLY A 165 4.59 5.99 19.65
C GLY A 165 4.36 6.99 18.50
N GLU A 166 3.77 8.17 18.78
CA GLU A 166 3.51 9.22 17.78
C GLU A 166 4.76 9.56 16.92
N GLN A 167 5.96 9.50 17.51
CA GLN A 167 7.23 9.76 16.85
C GLN A 167 7.52 8.83 15.66
N TYR A 168 6.96 7.61 15.65
CA TYR A 168 7.12 6.68 14.52
C TYR A 168 6.27 7.08 13.32
N LEU A 169 5.23 7.91 13.52
CA LEU A 169 4.35 8.41 12.45
C LEU A 169 4.73 9.83 12.02
N SER A 170 5.21 10.65 12.96
CA SER A 170 5.49 12.08 12.75
C SER A 170 6.28 12.32 11.46
N LYS A 171 5.71 13.17 10.58
CA LYS A 171 6.26 13.55 9.26
C LYS A 171 6.47 12.40 8.26
N LYS A 172 6.15 11.15 8.60
CA LYS A 172 6.28 10.00 7.70
C LYS A 172 5.18 9.97 6.66
N ALA A 173 5.40 9.19 5.60
CA ALA A 173 4.46 9.09 4.51
C ALA A 173 3.37 8.05 4.82
N ALA A 174 2.12 8.44 4.62
CA ALA A 174 0.95 7.56 4.64
C ALA A 174 0.59 7.04 3.24
N MET A 175 1.04 7.75 2.19
CA MET A 175 0.88 7.35 0.80
C MET A 175 2.09 7.83 -0.02
N VAL A 176 2.62 6.92 -0.86
CA VAL A 176 3.78 7.18 -1.73
C VAL A 176 3.46 6.74 -3.16
N GLU A 177 3.83 7.56 -4.12
CA GLU A 177 3.90 7.22 -5.54
C GLU A 177 5.37 6.94 -5.89
N ALA A 178 5.66 5.81 -6.52
CA ALA A 178 7.00 5.41 -6.93
C ALA A 178 7.02 5.05 -8.42
N ALA A 179 7.92 5.66 -9.20
CA ALA A 179 8.17 5.26 -10.58
C ALA A 179 8.87 3.90 -10.64
N TYR A 180 8.43 3.03 -11.55
CA TYR A 180 9.00 1.69 -11.71
C TYR A 180 9.02 1.29 -13.20
N GLY A 181 10.20 1.37 -13.82
CA GLY A 181 10.34 1.23 -15.27
C GLY A 181 9.53 2.32 -15.99
N GLN A 182 8.66 1.90 -16.91
CA GLN A 182 7.73 2.81 -17.60
C GLN A 182 6.40 3.00 -16.86
N GLY A 183 6.15 2.20 -15.82
CA GLY A 183 4.93 2.24 -15.03
C GLY A 183 5.18 2.77 -13.62
N GLN A 184 4.27 2.43 -12.71
CA GLN A 184 4.24 3.02 -11.38
C GLN A 184 3.74 2.05 -10.31
N VAL A 185 4.25 2.22 -9.09
CA VAL A 185 3.77 1.56 -7.88
C VAL A 185 3.23 2.63 -6.93
N ILE A 186 1.96 2.53 -6.57
CA ILE A 186 1.29 3.41 -5.61
C ILE A 186 1.08 2.65 -4.32
N LEU A 187 1.62 3.16 -3.23
CA LEU A 187 1.50 2.58 -1.90
C LEU A 187 0.54 3.43 -1.08
N ILE A 188 -0.64 2.90 -0.77
CA ILE A 188 -1.64 3.55 0.09
C ILE A 188 -1.61 2.84 1.44
N GLY A 189 -0.85 3.36 2.40
CA GLY A 189 -0.67 2.75 3.71
C GLY A 189 -1.94 2.89 4.55
N LEU A 190 -2.52 4.09 4.57
CA LEU A 190 -3.77 4.38 5.26
C LEU A 190 -4.95 3.56 4.73
N ARG A 191 -5.98 3.35 5.55
CA ARG A 191 -7.12 2.50 5.21
C ARG A 191 -8.17 3.21 4.36
N ALA A 192 -7.77 3.68 3.18
CA ALA A 192 -8.57 4.58 2.34
C ALA A 192 -10.00 4.06 2.08
N GLN A 193 -10.18 2.76 1.84
CA GLN A 193 -11.45 2.13 1.50
C GLN A 193 -12.14 1.38 2.65
N HIS A 194 -11.69 1.57 3.90
CA HIS A 194 -12.16 0.74 5.03
C HIS A 194 -13.56 1.14 5.53
N ARG A 195 -14.53 0.23 5.28
CA ARG A 195 -15.86 0.16 5.92
C ARG A 195 -16.63 1.49 6.02
N ALA A 196 -16.79 2.22 4.91
CA ALA A 196 -17.52 3.50 4.81
C ALA A 196 -17.08 4.65 5.75
N GLN A 197 -16.21 4.39 6.73
CA GLN A 197 -15.71 5.37 7.70
C GLN A 197 -14.75 6.39 7.07
N THR A 198 -14.24 6.10 5.88
CA THR A 198 -13.14 6.85 5.24
C THR A 198 -13.57 7.56 3.95
N HIS A 199 -14.84 8.00 3.88
CA HIS A 199 -15.35 8.78 2.74
C HIS A 199 -14.44 9.95 2.34
N GLY A 200 -13.84 10.63 3.33
CA GLY A 200 -12.92 11.75 3.10
C GLY A 200 -11.62 11.38 2.37
N THR A 201 -11.22 10.10 2.38
CA THR A 201 -9.98 9.62 1.74
C THR A 201 -10.22 8.66 0.57
N PHE A 202 -11.47 8.35 0.23
CA PHE A 202 -11.83 7.56 -0.96
C PHE A 202 -11.24 8.13 -2.25
N LYS A 203 -11.18 9.46 -2.35
CA LYS A 203 -10.58 10.14 -3.51
C LYS A 203 -9.15 9.70 -3.78
N LEU A 204 -8.35 9.39 -2.76
CA LEU A 204 -6.98 8.91 -2.96
C LEU A 204 -6.94 7.62 -3.78
N LEU A 205 -7.89 6.71 -3.56
CA LEU A 205 -8.01 5.48 -4.33
C LEU A 205 -8.62 5.74 -5.70
N PHE A 206 -9.72 6.50 -5.77
CA PHE A 206 -10.39 6.78 -7.04
C PHE A 206 -9.49 7.57 -8.01
N ASN A 207 -8.69 8.51 -7.51
CA ASN A 207 -7.74 9.28 -8.31
C ASN A 207 -6.65 8.39 -8.94
N THR A 208 -6.44 7.16 -8.45
CA THR A 208 -5.55 6.19 -9.12
C THR A 208 -6.11 5.70 -10.46
N PHE A 209 -7.43 5.77 -10.68
CA PHE A 209 -8.11 5.24 -11.86
C PHE A 209 -8.21 6.23 -13.03
N ILE A 210 -8.16 7.53 -12.73
CA ILE A 210 -8.52 8.65 -13.62
C ILE A 210 -7.29 9.46 -14.05
N ARG A 211 -6.13 8.81 -14.08
CA ARG A 211 -4.84 9.42 -14.39
C ARG A 211 -4.75 9.94 -15.82
#